data_AF-A0A1F5TSD1-F1
#
_entry.id   AF-A0A1F5TSD1-F1
#
_cell.length_a   1.000
_cell.length_b   1.000
_cell.length_c   1.000
_cell.angle_alpha   90.00
_cell.angle_beta   90.00
_cell.angle_gamma   90.00
#
_symmetry.space_group_name_H-M   'P 1'
#
loop_
_entity.id
_entity.type
_entity.pdbx_description
1 polymer ?
#
loop_
_entity_poly.entity_id
_entity_poly.type
_entity_poly.pdbx_seq_one_letter_code
_entity_poly.pdbx_strand_id
1 'polypeptide(L)'
;MFSCKNLLIAIFCVLVFLFMNPVLARNDDGLALSITPPLIKNNVNPGQVWKSSIKLINNNSYEIKVYVQVSDFEGGPEEGTVKFISVDPQSGDSGYLMSRWIAIDLGPISIPAFSSKEIPYVVDVPEDATPGGHYAAVMAGTKPGDDSGGGSKISISTMLSSLILLSVSGDIDERGRIREFSTNQQVVQDANIDFAVRFENIGNVHIQPQGEIQIYDFWDQEKGKILINHNKETGNVLPGGIRKWNFNWAGEKGFFRMGRYKAVLILSYGQQGRETVDRTLYFWVLNFKVLAYVFGSIIFLVLMIIFLVRRSIKKAIIQTQENIIQLQKTKDGDKPVKIKQYQEKQKRGNKMIIFVVIVFVIFIGGVFAVNNIINKNKDIKVLQKEKTNTDLPEEKMEEEGDDSSDIMIVDIDEILNKDTQVENQEKDIDDKKSDDNIEIQGDAQEKKEEKEKIDKDVSIQVLNGSGESGVAGTVADILKTSGFKNIYTGNASDFNHNITLIRHTKENVKTAELIANLFSNIVKLELFDNQDGLVVIVGKDFK
;
A
#
# COMPACT_ATOMS: atom_id res chain seq x y z
N MET A 1 78.40 1.51 10.35
CA MET A 1 77.53 2.67 10.65
C MET A 1 76.14 2.37 10.10
N PHE A 2 75.25 1.80 10.91
CA PHE A 2 73.83 1.82 10.57
C PHE A 2 73.36 3.27 10.71
N SER A 3 73.03 3.91 9.61
CA SER A 3 72.58 5.31 9.58
C SER A 3 71.36 5.45 10.49
N CYS A 4 71.35 6.45 11.38
CA CYS A 4 70.23 6.74 12.30
C CYS A 4 68.86 6.80 11.59
N LYS A 5 68.82 7.07 10.28
CA LYS A 5 67.62 6.99 9.46
C LYS A 5 66.95 5.61 9.46
N ASN A 6 67.74 4.53 9.36
CA ASN A 6 67.19 3.17 9.28
C ASN A 6 66.65 2.70 10.63
N LEU A 7 67.23 3.18 11.74
CA LEU A 7 66.74 2.90 13.09
C LEU A 7 65.41 3.61 13.37
N LEU A 8 65.27 4.87 12.94
CA LEU A 8 64.03 5.64 13.06
C LEU A 8 62.89 5.03 12.24
N ILE A 9 63.17 4.55 11.04
CA ILE A 9 62.16 3.87 10.20
C ILE A 9 61.73 2.54 10.84
N ALA A 10 62.66 1.76 11.38
CA ALA A 10 62.33 0.51 12.07
C ALA A 10 61.47 0.75 13.33
N ILE A 11 61.81 1.77 14.14
CA ILE A 11 61.03 2.16 15.32
C ILE A 11 59.63 2.66 14.91
N PHE A 12 59.53 3.43 13.82
CA PHE A 12 58.26 3.88 13.29
C PHE A 12 57.39 2.72 12.80
N CYS A 13 57.96 1.76 12.07
CA CYS A 13 57.22 0.57 11.63
C CYS A 13 56.74 -0.30 12.80
N VAL A 14 57.56 -0.48 13.85
CA VAL A 14 57.17 -1.21 15.06
C VAL A 14 56.09 -0.47 15.85
N LEU A 15 56.16 0.86 15.94
CA LEU A 15 55.11 1.68 16.55
C LEU A 15 53.81 1.60 15.76
N VAL A 16 53.85 1.70 14.43
CA VAL A 16 52.66 1.52 13.57
C VAL A 16 52.06 0.13 13.73
N PHE A 17 52.89 -0.92 13.87
CA PHE A 17 52.42 -2.29 14.11
C PHE A 17 51.81 -2.47 15.51
N LEU A 18 52.34 -1.78 16.54
CA LEU A 18 51.78 -1.77 17.90
C LEU A 18 50.46 -0.98 18.01
N PHE A 19 50.21 -0.02 17.12
CA PHE A 19 48.94 0.69 17.01
C PHE A 19 47.94 0.03 16.03
N MET A 20 48.36 -0.95 15.24
CA MET A 20 47.51 -1.80 14.38
C MET A 20 47.10 -3.09 15.10
N ASN A 21 46.65 -3.00 16.35
CA ASN A 21 45.85 -4.11 16.89
C ASN A 21 44.54 -4.12 16.09
N PRO A 22 44.17 -5.20 15.39
CA PRO A 22 42.80 -5.33 14.91
C PRO A 22 41.94 -5.26 16.16
N VAL A 23 41.16 -4.18 16.30
CA VAL A 23 40.03 -4.17 17.20
C VAL A 23 39.14 -5.28 16.67
N LEU A 24 39.26 -6.47 17.26
CA LEU A 24 38.22 -7.48 17.17
C LEU A 24 37.02 -6.81 17.82
N ALA A 25 36.22 -6.14 17.01
CA ALA A 25 34.87 -5.78 17.38
C ALA A 25 34.23 -7.10 17.76
N ARG A 26 34.18 -7.37 19.06
CA ARG A 26 33.35 -8.44 19.59
C ARG A 26 31.96 -7.98 19.19
N ASN A 27 31.35 -8.67 18.24
CA ASN A 27 29.91 -8.58 18.05
C ASN A 27 29.34 -8.94 19.42
N ASP A 28 28.89 -7.95 20.19
CA ASP A 28 27.94 -8.21 21.24
C ASP A 28 26.75 -8.80 20.50
N ASP A 29 26.62 -10.14 20.56
CA ASP A 29 25.48 -10.87 20.01
C ASP A 29 24.24 -10.41 20.79
N GLY A 30 23.72 -9.25 20.37
CA GLY A 30 22.55 -8.62 20.95
C GLY A 30 21.39 -9.59 20.90
N LEU A 31 20.62 -9.65 21.98
CA LEU A 31 19.48 -10.55 22.09
C LEU A 31 18.45 -10.27 20.98
N ALA A 32 18.37 -11.17 20.01
CA ALA A 32 17.43 -11.13 18.90
C ALA A 32 16.32 -12.17 19.12
N LEU A 33 15.16 -11.70 19.59
CA LEU A 33 13.95 -12.51 19.78
C LEU A 33 12.84 -11.99 18.86
N SER A 34 11.96 -12.86 18.38
CA SER A 34 10.76 -12.47 17.63
C SER A 34 9.53 -13.22 18.12
N ILE A 35 8.36 -12.58 18.01
CA ILE A 35 7.05 -13.13 18.37
C ILE A 35 6.11 -13.04 17.16
N THR A 36 5.32 -14.07 16.90
CA THR A 36 4.37 -14.09 15.77
C THR A 36 3.10 -14.87 16.14
N PRO A 37 1.91 -14.38 15.76
CA PRO A 37 1.63 -13.09 15.14
C PRO A 37 1.72 -11.92 16.16
N PRO A 38 2.00 -10.68 15.70
CA PRO A 38 2.06 -9.50 16.58
C PRO A 38 0.68 -8.99 17.02
N LEU A 39 -0.37 -9.33 16.26
CA LEU A 39 -1.75 -8.94 16.50
C LEU A 39 -2.67 -10.10 16.14
N ILE A 40 -3.61 -10.42 17.03
CA ILE A 40 -4.62 -11.46 16.86
C ILE A 40 -5.97 -10.80 17.07
N LYS A 41 -6.90 -11.02 16.14
CA LYS A 41 -8.29 -10.58 16.23
C LYS A 41 -9.18 -11.79 16.15
N ASN A 42 -10.17 -11.89 17.03
CA ASN A 42 -11.17 -12.95 16.94
C ASN A 42 -12.52 -12.50 17.50
N ASN A 43 -13.59 -13.08 16.95
CA ASN A 43 -14.95 -12.88 17.42
C ASN A 43 -15.37 -14.15 18.19
N VAL A 44 -15.91 -13.96 19.38
CA VAL A 44 -16.28 -15.05 20.29
C VAL A 44 -17.67 -14.80 20.88
N ASN A 45 -18.33 -15.86 21.31
CA ASN A 45 -19.55 -15.77 22.11
C ASN A 45 -19.22 -15.89 23.60
N PRO A 46 -20.07 -15.34 24.50
CA PRO A 46 -19.98 -15.66 25.92
C PRO A 46 -19.99 -17.17 26.17
N GLY A 47 -19.16 -17.66 27.09
CA GLY A 47 -18.99 -19.10 27.38
C GLY A 47 -18.14 -19.88 26.36
N GLN A 48 -17.62 -19.24 25.31
CA GLN A 48 -16.84 -19.93 24.29
C GLN A 48 -15.39 -20.18 24.74
N VAL A 49 -14.92 -21.41 24.55
CA VAL A 49 -13.49 -21.74 24.67
C VAL A 49 -12.82 -21.63 23.31
N TRP A 50 -11.76 -20.82 23.21
CA TRP A 50 -10.95 -20.67 22.01
C TRP A 50 -9.49 -21.08 22.28
N LYS A 51 -8.90 -21.86 21.38
CA LYS A 51 -7.51 -22.32 21.48
C LYS A 51 -6.70 -21.75 20.34
N SER A 52 -5.48 -21.30 20.64
CA SER A 52 -4.55 -20.77 19.65
C SER A 52 -3.11 -20.90 20.16
N SER A 53 -2.14 -20.39 19.42
CA SER A 53 -0.73 -20.41 19.79
C SER A 53 -0.02 -19.13 19.37
N ILE A 54 1.06 -18.80 20.09
CA ILE A 54 2.04 -17.81 19.65
C ILE A 54 3.37 -18.51 19.36
N LYS A 55 4.07 -18.08 18.32
CA LYS A 55 5.39 -18.60 17.95
C LYS A 55 6.47 -17.65 18.43
N LEU A 56 7.38 -18.16 19.24
CA LEU A 56 8.60 -17.46 19.67
C LEU A 56 9.78 -17.96 18.85
N ILE A 57 10.57 -17.04 18.29
CA ILE A 57 11.69 -17.36 17.42
C ILE A 57 12.97 -16.81 18.03
N ASN A 58 13.90 -17.71 18.33
CA ASN A 58 15.24 -17.37 18.78
C ASN A 58 16.17 -17.20 17.57
N ASN A 59 16.55 -15.95 17.29
CA ASN A 59 17.46 -15.64 16.17
C ASN A 59 18.93 -15.58 16.63
N ASN A 60 19.24 -16.00 17.85
CA ASN A 60 20.58 -16.01 18.41
C ASN A 60 21.27 -17.36 18.16
N SER A 61 22.61 -17.32 18.21
CA SER A 61 23.50 -18.49 18.13
C SER A 61 23.55 -19.32 19.42
N TYR A 62 22.84 -18.90 20.47
CA TYR A 62 22.79 -19.55 21.77
C TYR A 62 21.35 -19.79 22.23
N GLU A 63 21.17 -20.75 23.14
CA GLU A 63 19.86 -21.03 23.76
C GLU A 63 19.40 -19.85 24.62
N ILE A 64 18.11 -19.50 24.51
CA ILE A 64 17.48 -18.48 25.35
C ILE A 64 16.40 -19.09 26.22
N LYS A 65 16.29 -18.60 27.46
CA LYS A 65 15.18 -18.91 28.37
C LYS A 65 14.22 -17.73 28.44
N VAL A 66 12.99 -17.96 27.99
CA VAL A 66 11.95 -16.95 27.89
C VAL A 66 10.89 -17.20 28.94
N TYR A 67 10.39 -16.12 29.54
CA TYR A 67 9.24 -16.12 30.44
C TYR A 67 8.08 -15.44 29.73
N VAL A 68 6.89 -16.00 29.91
CA VAL A 68 5.67 -15.46 29.35
C VAL A 68 4.83 -14.86 30.48
N GLN A 69 4.15 -13.76 30.18
CA GLN A 69 3.16 -13.16 31.08
C GLN A 69 2.02 -12.59 30.24
N VAL A 70 0.84 -12.50 30.83
CA VAL A 70 -0.34 -11.90 30.20
C VAL A 70 -0.67 -10.60 30.93
N SER A 71 -1.02 -9.56 30.18
CA SER A 71 -1.49 -8.29 30.74
C SER A 71 -2.61 -7.72 29.91
N ASP A 72 -3.62 -7.15 30.57
CA ASP A 72 -4.58 -6.28 29.91
C ASP A 72 -3.91 -5.00 29.43
N PHE A 73 -4.50 -4.35 28.43
CA PHE A 73 -4.06 -3.06 27.97
C PHE A 73 -5.22 -2.17 27.55
N GLU A 74 -5.00 -0.87 27.67
CA GLU A 74 -5.87 0.17 27.14
C GLU A 74 -5.20 0.92 25.99
N GLY A 75 -5.99 1.73 25.29
CA GLY A 75 -5.48 2.62 24.25
C GLY A 75 -4.52 3.62 24.87
N GLY A 76 -3.29 3.66 24.36
CA GLY A 76 -2.41 4.80 24.59
C GLY A 76 -2.96 6.06 23.91
N PRO A 77 -2.27 7.21 24.04
CA PRO A 77 -2.84 8.51 23.74
C PRO A 77 -3.46 8.61 22.35
N GLU A 78 -2.65 8.72 21.29
CA GLU A 78 -3.16 8.98 19.94
C GLU A 78 -2.38 8.29 18.82
N GLU A 79 -1.18 7.79 19.09
CA GLU A 79 -0.31 7.22 18.04
C GLU A 79 -0.52 5.70 17.84
N GLY A 80 -1.55 5.14 18.46
CA GLY A 80 -1.80 3.69 18.45
C GLY A 80 -0.83 2.90 19.32
N THR A 81 -0.19 3.55 20.29
CA THR A 81 0.50 2.87 21.39
C THR A 81 -0.52 2.23 22.33
N VAL A 82 -0.09 1.23 23.10
CA VAL A 82 -0.90 0.59 24.12
C VAL A 82 -0.31 0.88 25.49
N LYS A 83 -1.17 0.99 26.50
CA LYS A 83 -0.76 1.12 27.89
C LYS A 83 -1.16 -0.15 28.63
N PHE A 84 -0.16 -0.92 29.06
CA PHE A 84 -0.39 -2.13 29.84
C PHE A 84 -0.89 -1.78 31.23
N ILE A 85 -1.91 -2.52 31.68
CA ILE A 85 -2.55 -2.35 32.97
C ILE A 85 -1.96 -3.40 33.92
N SER A 86 -1.35 -2.95 35.01
CA SER A 86 -0.93 -3.84 36.09
C SER A 86 -2.14 -4.14 36.98
N VAL A 87 -2.69 -5.35 36.84
CA VAL A 87 -3.82 -5.81 37.66
C VAL A 87 -3.29 -6.35 38.98
N ASP A 88 -3.81 -5.84 40.10
CA ASP A 88 -3.64 -6.50 41.40
C ASP A 88 -4.42 -7.83 41.38
N PRO A 89 -3.76 -8.98 41.62
CA PRO A 89 -4.42 -10.29 41.69
C PRO A 89 -5.61 -10.35 42.67
N GLN A 90 -5.70 -9.43 43.63
CA GLN A 90 -6.79 -9.37 44.63
C GLN A 90 -7.98 -8.47 44.22
N SER A 91 -7.93 -7.84 43.05
CA SER A 91 -9.02 -6.98 42.56
C SER A 91 -10.22 -7.81 42.06
N GLY A 92 -11.43 -7.49 42.53
CA GLY A 92 -12.68 -8.21 42.21
C GLY A 92 -13.26 -7.96 40.80
N ASP A 93 -12.58 -7.21 39.93
CA ASP A 93 -13.03 -6.91 38.57
C ASP A 93 -12.74 -8.08 37.62
N SER A 94 -13.53 -9.16 37.70
CA SER A 94 -13.36 -10.35 36.86
C SER A 94 -13.97 -10.24 35.46
N GLY A 95 -14.96 -9.36 35.25
CA GLY A 95 -15.75 -9.32 34.00
C GLY A 95 -15.15 -8.51 32.85
N TYR A 96 -14.17 -7.63 33.11
CA TYR A 96 -13.55 -6.75 32.10
C TYR A 96 -12.11 -7.14 31.75
N LEU A 97 -11.44 -7.91 32.61
CA LEU A 97 -10.02 -8.22 32.47
C LEU A 97 -9.83 -9.51 31.70
N MET A 98 -9.59 -9.38 30.40
CA MET A 98 -9.36 -10.48 29.47
C MET A 98 -8.15 -11.33 29.88
N SER A 99 -7.14 -10.76 30.52
CA SER A 99 -5.94 -11.50 30.95
C SER A 99 -6.27 -12.72 31.82
N ARG A 100 -7.37 -12.68 32.59
CA ARG A 100 -7.82 -13.79 33.45
C ARG A 100 -8.43 -14.95 32.67
N TRP A 101 -8.87 -14.70 31.44
CA TRP A 101 -9.47 -15.70 30.56
C TRP A 101 -8.38 -16.54 29.87
N ILE A 102 -7.14 -16.06 29.85
CA ILE A 102 -6.03 -16.68 29.11
C ILE A 102 -5.22 -17.61 30.01
N ALA A 103 -5.28 -18.91 29.71
CA ALA A 103 -4.40 -19.91 30.27
C ALA A 103 -3.22 -20.16 29.30
N ILE A 104 -1.99 -19.90 29.78
CA ILE A 104 -0.74 -20.09 29.03
C ILE A 104 0.40 -20.51 29.96
N ASP A 105 1.36 -21.28 29.45
CA ASP A 105 2.57 -21.64 30.20
C ASP A 105 3.48 -20.41 30.38
N LEU A 106 3.75 -20.04 31.64
CA LEU A 106 4.56 -18.88 32.01
C LEU A 106 6.07 -19.13 31.91
N GLY A 107 6.47 -20.39 31.74
CA GLY A 107 7.87 -20.79 31.63
C GLY A 107 8.58 -21.03 32.97
N PRO A 108 9.93 -21.20 32.95
CA PRO A 108 10.84 -20.84 31.85
C PRO A 108 10.72 -21.75 30.63
N ILE A 109 10.72 -21.14 29.45
CA ILE A 109 10.66 -21.84 28.17
C ILE A 109 12.02 -21.73 27.49
N SER A 110 12.72 -22.86 27.38
CA SER A 110 13.97 -22.97 26.62
C SER A 110 13.68 -23.02 25.11
N ILE A 111 14.36 -22.14 24.35
CA ILE A 111 14.32 -22.11 22.89
C ILE A 111 15.78 -22.25 22.39
N PRO A 112 16.11 -23.35 21.69
CA PRO A 112 17.46 -23.56 21.15
C PRO A 112 17.89 -22.45 20.18
N ALA A 113 19.20 -22.38 19.91
CA ALA A 113 19.76 -21.45 18.93
C ALA A 113 19.07 -21.61 17.55
N PHE A 114 18.81 -20.48 16.89
CA PHE A 114 18.18 -20.43 15.55
C PHE A 114 16.90 -21.25 15.40
N SER A 115 16.18 -21.48 16.50
CA SER A 115 15.00 -22.33 16.55
C SER A 115 13.77 -21.54 16.97
N SER A 116 12.59 -22.11 16.74
CA SER A 116 11.33 -21.53 17.16
C SER A 116 10.53 -22.51 18.01
N LYS A 117 9.67 -21.98 18.88
CA LYS A 117 8.78 -22.77 19.73
C LYS A 117 7.40 -22.16 19.74
N GLU A 118 6.39 -22.98 19.53
CA GLU A 118 4.99 -22.60 19.65
C GLU A 118 4.52 -22.76 21.10
N ILE A 119 3.90 -21.71 21.63
CA ILE A 119 3.35 -21.66 22.97
C ILE A 119 1.83 -21.67 22.82
N PRO A 120 1.17 -22.83 23.04
CA PRO A 120 -0.28 -22.89 22.99
C PRO A 120 -0.89 -22.12 24.17
N TYR A 121 -2.02 -21.48 23.92
CA TYR A 121 -2.83 -20.85 24.96
C TYR A 121 -4.32 -21.13 24.72
N VAL A 122 -5.08 -21.05 25.80
CA VAL A 122 -6.53 -21.22 25.80
C VAL A 122 -7.15 -19.94 26.33
N VAL A 123 -8.15 -19.44 25.64
CA VAL A 123 -9.01 -18.36 26.12
C VAL A 123 -10.35 -18.99 26.50
N ASP A 124 -10.66 -18.97 27.79
CA ASP A 124 -11.92 -19.43 28.37
C ASP A 124 -12.79 -18.19 28.66
N VAL A 125 -13.70 -17.88 27.72
CA VAL A 125 -14.55 -16.68 27.81
C VAL A 125 -15.67 -16.94 28.80
N PRO A 126 -15.82 -16.15 29.88
CA PRO A 126 -16.90 -16.34 30.85
C PRO A 126 -18.30 -16.25 30.23
N GLU A 127 -19.27 -16.93 30.83
CA GLU A 127 -20.68 -16.85 30.40
C GLU A 127 -21.28 -15.46 30.65
N ASP A 128 -20.78 -14.74 31.66
CA ASP A 128 -21.18 -13.37 32.02
C ASP A 128 -20.31 -12.29 31.38
N ALA A 129 -19.49 -12.64 30.38
CA ALA A 129 -18.64 -11.69 29.66
C ALA A 129 -19.49 -10.57 29.03
N THR A 130 -19.10 -9.33 29.29
CA THR A 130 -19.81 -8.16 28.75
C THR A 130 -19.65 -8.08 27.22
N PRO A 131 -20.71 -7.77 26.45
CA PRO A 131 -20.59 -7.53 25.02
C PRO A 131 -19.63 -6.38 24.70
N GLY A 132 -18.89 -6.51 23.60
CA GLY A 132 -17.94 -5.50 23.15
C GLY A 132 -16.50 -6.00 23.09
N GLY A 133 -15.57 -5.06 23.17
CA GLY A 133 -14.15 -5.29 22.99
C GLY A 133 -13.41 -5.63 24.28
N HIS A 134 -12.60 -6.68 24.23
CA HIS A 134 -11.76 -7.16 25.33
C HIS A 134 -10.31 -7.33 24.85
N TYR A 135 -9.34 -6.87 25.65
CA TYR A 135 -7.98 -6.63 25.18
C TYR A 135 -6.92 -7.12 26.16
N ALA A 136 -6.08 -8.05 25.70
CA ALA A 136 -4.93 -8.53 26.46
C ALA A 136 -3.73 -8.75 25.55
N ALA A 137 -2.54 -8.66 26.12
CA ALA A 137 -1.29 -8.95 25.44
C ALA A 137 -0.60 -10.13 26.09
N VAL A 138 -0.14 -11.06 25.26
CA VAL A 138 0.79 -12.10 25.66
C VAL A 138 2.20 -11.57 25.44
N MET A 139 2.93 -11.40 26.53
CA MET A 139 4.27 -10.85 26.52
C MET A 139 5.29 -11.93 26.82
N ALA A 140 6.38 -11.94 26.06
CA ALA A 140 7.45 -12.92 26.17
C ALA A 140 8.81 -12.23 26.20
N GLY A 141 9.64 -12.57 27.18
CA GLY A 141 10.93 -11.91 27.36
C GLY A 141 11.90 -12.66 28.25
N THR A 142 13.14 -12.19 28.25
CA THR A 142 14.19 -12.74 29.12
C THR A 142 14.16 -12.00 30.46
N LYS A 143 14.27 -12.74 31.57
CA LYS A 143 14.57 -12.11 32.86
C LYS A 143 16.07 -11.87 32.94
N PRO A 144 16.54 -10.73 33.49
CA PRO A 144 17.95 -10.57 33.84
C PRO A 144 18.37 -11.77 34.69
N GLY A 145 19.48 -12.41 34.32
CA GLY A 145 19.98 -13.57 35.03
C GLY A 145 20.35 -13.20 36.47
N ASP A 146 19.96 -14.04 37.42
CA ASP A 146 20.45 -14.06 38.80
C ASP A 146 21.89 -14.67 38.86
N ASP A 147 22.67 -14.45 37.79
CA ASP A 147 24.01 -14.98 37.64
C ASP A 147 24.95 -14.17 38.54
N SER A 148 25.15 -14.70 39.74
CA SER A 148 26.12 -14.28 40.75
C SER A 148 27.58 -14.47 40.29
N GLY A 149 27.92 -14.02 39.09
CA GLY A 149 29.27 -14.04 38.53
C GLY A 149 29.75 -12.61 38.31
N GLY A 150 30.62 -12.12 39.19
CA GLY A 150 31.11 -10.74 39.27
C GLY A 150 31.77 -10.20 37.99
N GLY A 151 30.93 -9.77 37.06
CA GLY A 151 31.29 -9.00 35.88
C GLY A 151 30.09 -8.15 35.48
N SER A 152 30.30 -6.85 35.27
CA SER A 152 29.25 -5.94 34.84
C SER A 152 28.84 -6.27 33.40
N LYS A 153 27.95 -7.26 33.24
CA LYS A 153 27.29 -7.59 31.98
C LYS A 153 25.93 -6.92 32.02
N ILE A 154 25.78 -5.84 31.25
CA ILE A 154 24.49 -5.17 31.06
C ILE A 154 23.57 -6.19 30.37
N SER A 155 22.71 -6.83 31.15
CA SER A 155 21.72 -7.77 30.63
C SER A 155 20.50 -6.96 30.21
N ILE A 156 20.35 -6.74 28.90
CA ILE A 156 19.15 -6.14 28.33
C ILE A 156 18.03 -7.18 28.47
N SER A 157 17.06 -6.91 29.34
CA SER A 157 15.78 -7.64 29.36
C SER A 157 14.92 -7.07 28.24
N THR A 158 14.69 -7.85 27.18
CA THR A 158 13.75 -7.51 26.13
C THR A 158 12.43 -8.21 26.39
N MET A 159 11.33 -7.48 26.21
CA MET A 159 9.97 -8.00 26.33
C MET A 159 9.21 -7.69 25.06
N LEU A 160 8.79 -8.74 24.35
CA LEU A 160 7.98 -8.63 23.14
C LEU A 160 6.53 -8.92 23.48
N SER A 161 5.59 -8.34 22.72
CA SER A 161 4.16 -8.48 22.98
C SER A 161 3.42 -8.92 21.71
N SER A 162 2.52 -9.89 21.84
CA SER A 162 1.47 -10.20 20.88
C SER A 162 0.15 -9.67 21.44
N LEU A 163 -0.51 -8.78 20.70
CA LEU A 163 -1.77 -8.18 21.12
C LEU A 163 -2.94 -9.05 20.69
N ILE A 164 -3.90 -9.27 21.59
CA ILE A 164 -5.13 -10.01 21.31
C ILE A 164 -6.32 -9.07 21.51
N LEU A 165 -7.09 -8.88 20.44
CA LEU A 165 -8.32 -8.09 20.40
C LEU A 165 -9.48 -9.06 20.21
N LEU A 166 -10.27 -9.27 21.26
CA LEU A 166 -11.49 -10.06 21.20
C LEU A 166 -12.71 -9.16 21.08
N SER A 167 -13.66 -9.61 20.27
CA SER A 167 -15.03 -9.08 20.23
C SER A 167 -15.97 -10.14 20.78
N VAL A 168 -16.60 -9.84 21.93
CA VAL A 168 -17.61 -10.69 22.54
C VAL A 168 -18.98 -10.30 21.99
N SER A 169 -19.66 -11.24 21.33
CA SER A 169 -20.96 -11.01 20.70
C SER A 169 -22.03 -10.57 21.70
N GLY A 170 -22.96 -9.72 21.24
CA GLY A 170 -24.07 -9.19 22.03
C GLY A 170 -24.50 -7.82 21.52
N ASP A 171 -24.76 -6.88 22.43
CA ASP A 171 -25.07 -5.48 22.09
C ASP A 171 -23.78 -4.73 21.71
N ILE A 172 -23.47 -4.72 20.41
CA ILE A 172 -22.26 -4.12 19.84
C ILE A 172 -22.56 -2.70 19.33
N ASP A 173 -21.85 -1.71 19.87
CA ASP A 173 -21.87 -0.33 19.44
C ASP A 173 -20.54 0.02 18.76
N GLU A 174 -20.57 0.34 17.47
CA GLU A 174 -19.41 0.66 16.64
C GLU A 174 -19.31 2.14 16.27
N ARG A 175 -20.04 3.04 16.96
CA ARG A 175 -20.05 4.46 16.62
C ARG A 175 -18.66 5.10 16.72
N GLY A 176 -18.28 5.81 15.66
CA GLY A 176 -17.04 6.59 15.59
C GLY A 176 -17.28 8.00 15.06
N ARG A 177 -16.30 8.89 15.23
CA ARG A 177 -16.34 10.22 14.61
C ARG A 177 -14.97 10.75 14.24
N ILE A 178 -14.94 11.55 13.17
CA ILE A 178 -13.76 12.37 12.85
C ILE A 178 -13.73 13.55 13.82
N ARG A 179 -12.73 13.56 14.70
CA ARG A 179 -12.43 14.66 15.61
C ARG A 179 -11.71 15.80 14.92
N GLU A 180 -10.79 15.47 14.04
CA GLU A 180 -9.95 16.45 13.36
C GLU A 180 -9.63 15.97 11.94
N PHE A 181 -9.72 16.89 10.98
CA PHE A 181 -9.10 16.77 9.68
C PHE A 181 -8.49 18.12 9.34
N SER A 182 -7.18 18.23 9.45
CA SER A 182 -6.45 19.50 9.41
C SER A 182 -5.17 19.41 8.60
N THR A 183 -4.58 20.57 8.33
CA THR A 183 -3.26 20.70 7.71
C THR A 183 -2.45 21.77 8.45
N ASN A 184 -1.13 21.62 8.46
CA ASN A 184 -0.21 22.58 9.06
C ASN A 184 -0.11 23.89 8.25
N GLN A 185 -0.42 23.86 6.95
CA GLN A 185 -0.24 24.98 6.03
C GLN A 185 -1.46 25.16 5.13
N GLN A 186 -2.12 26.31 5.22
CA GLN A 186 -3.23 26.65 4.31
C GLN A 186 -2.74 27.11 2.94
N VAL A 187 -1.47 27.48 2.81
CA VAL A 187 -0.83 27.92 1.56
C VAL A 187 0.53 27.23 1.42
N VAL A 188 0.71 26.46 0.35
CA VAL A 188 1.94 25.68 0.07
C VAL A 188 2.52 26.04 -1.30
N GLN A 189 3.84 25.97 -1.46
CA GLN A 189 4.51 26.40 -2.70
C GLN A 189 4.53 25.34 -3.81
N ASP A 190 4.73 24.07 -3.44
CA ASP A 190 5.06 22.97 -4.37
C ASP A 190 4.09 21.78 -4.30
N ALA A 191 2.82 22.04 -3.97
CA ALA A 191 1.79 20.99 -3.80
C ALA A 191 2.22 19.86 -2.84
N ASN A 192 3.05 20.18 -1.85
CA ASN A 192 3.47 19.28 -0.79
C ASN A 192 2.77 19.72 0.50
N ILE A 193 1.91 18.87 1.04
CA ILE A 193 1.08 19.19 2.20
C ILE A 193 0.95 17.99 3.12
N ASP A 194 0.98 18.27 4.42
CA ASP A 194 0.70 17.28 5.45
C ASP A 194 -0.76 17.40 5.91
N PHE A 195 -1.44 16.27 5.98
CA PHE A 195 -2.76 16.11 6.55
C PHE A 195 -2.68 15.38 7.88
N ALA A 196 -3.36 15.90 8.89
CA ALA A 196 -3.57 15.22 10.16
C ALA A 196 -5.04 14.79 10.25
N VAL A 197 -5.26 13.50 10.53
CA VAL A 197 -6.58 12.91 10.73
C VAL A 197 -6.65 12.38 12.15
N ARG A 198 -7.66 12.79 12.93
CA ARG A 198 -7.95 12.20 14.25
C ARG A 198 -9.35 11.62 14.25
N PHE A 199 -9.43 10.34 14.58
CA PHE A 199 -10.67 9.58 14.65
C PHE A 199 -10.87 9.04 16.06
N GLU A 200 -12.07 9.19 16.60
CA GLU A 200 -12.43 8.77 17.95
C GLU A 200 -13.43 7.62 17.87
N ASN A 201 -13.21 6.61 18.70
CA ASN A 201 -14.15 5.53 18.91
C ASN A 201 -15.03 5.82 20.14
N ILE A 202 -16.33 5.94 19.92
CA ILE A 202 -17.34 6.22 20.95
C ILE A 202 -18.13 4.95 21.32
N GLY A 203 -17.92 3.87 20.57
CA GLY A 203 -18.54 2.58 20.79
C GLY A 203 -17.90 1.75 21.91
N ASN A 204 -18.34 0.49 22.02
CA ASN A 204 -17.89 -0.46 23.04
C ASN A 204 -16.96 -1.55 22.48
N VAL A 205 -16.69 -1.57 21.17
CA VAL A 205 -15.77 -2.50 20.51
C VAL A 205 -14.72 -1.74 19.69
N HIS A 206 -13.58 -2.37 19.40
CA HIS A 206 -12.55 -1.75 18.58
C HIS A 206 -13.05 -1.57 17.15
N ILE A 207 -12.75 -0.42 16.55
CA ILE A 207 -13.12 -0.12 15.16
C ILE A 207 -11.88 0.15 14.33
N GLN A 208 -11.91 -0.28 13.08
CA GLN A 208 -10.82 -0.07 12.14
C GLN A 208 -11.31 0.85 11.01
N PRO A 209 -11.14 2.17 11.12
CA PRO A 209 -11.54 3.08 10.04
C PRO A 209 -10.64 2.89 8.82
N GLN A 210 -11.25 2.70 7.67
CA GLN A 210 -10.60 2.53 6.38
C GLN A 210 -11.20 3.51 5.37
N GLY A 211 -10.40 3.99 4.43
CA GLY A 211 -10.92 4.91 3.41
C GLY A 211 -9.81 5.74 2.80
N GLU A 212 -10.10 6.99 2.49
CA GLU A 212 -9.22 7.78 1.65
C GLU A 212 -9.32 9.29 1.86
N ILE A 213 -8.23 9.97 1.50
CA ILE A 213 -8.21 11.41 1.27
C ILE A 213 -8.14 11.63 -0.23
N GLN A 214 -9.22 12.13 -0.82
CA GLN A 214 -9.31 12.52 -2.22
C GLN A 214 -8.98 14.00 -2.36
N ILE A 215 -8.17 14.35 -3.35
CA ILE A 215 -7.68 15.72 -3.55
C ILE A 215 -8.11 16.21 -4.92
N TYR A 216 -8.87 17.31 -4.93
CA TYR A 216 -9.43 17.93 -6.11
C TYR A 216 -8.83 19.31 -6.35
N ASP A 217 -8.63 19.66 -7.61
CA ASP A 217 -8.33 21.04 -8.01
C ASP A 217 -9.61 21.90 -8.05
N PHE A 218 -9.49 23.15 -8.47
CA PHE A 218 -10.62 24.06 -8.55
C PHE A 218 -11.62 23.73 -9.67
N TRP A 219 -11.26 22.86 -10.62
CA TRP A 219 -12.14 22.34 -11.67
C TRP A 219 -12.79 21.01 -11.26
N ASP A 220 -12.73 20.65 -9.98
CA ASP A 220 -13.21 19.36 -9.45
C ASP A 220 -12.55 18.13 -10.11
N GLN A 221 -11.36 18.29 -10.68
CA GLN A 221 -10.59 17.17 -11.19
C GLN A 221 -9.76 16.55 -10.07
N GLU A 222 -9.84 15.23 -9.92
CA GLU A 222 -9.02 14.48 -8.97
C GLU A 222 -7.54 14.58 -9.37
N LYS A 223 -6.70 15.03 -8.43
CA LYS A 223 -5.24 15.16 -8.59
C LYS A 223 -4.45 14.18 -7.75
N GLY A 224 -5.11 13.46 -6.84
CA GLY A 224 -4.46 12.47 -6.02
C GLY A 224 -5.39 11.88 -4.98
N LYS A 225 -4.99 10.72 -4.49
CA LYS A 225 -5.72 9.93 -3.51
C LYS A 225 -4.72 9.29 -2.55
N ILE A 226 -5.00 9.38 -1.25
CA ILE A 226 -4.21 8.73 -0.20
C ILE A 226 -5.09 7.68 0.46
N LEU A 227 -4.65 6.42 0.44
CA LEU A 227 -5.35 5.31 1.09
C LEU A 227 -5.04 5.27 2.59
N ILE A 228 -6.08 5.14 3.40
CA ILE A 228 -6.04 5.05 4.86
C ILE A 228 -6.40 3.62 5.26
N ASN A 229 -5.45 2.94 5.93
CA ASN A 229 -5.62 1.60 6.50
C ASN A 229 -6.16 0.51 5.54
N HIS A 230 -6.07 0.69 4.22
CA HIS A 230 -6.42 -0.33 3.23
C HIS A 230 -5.45 -1.52 3.31
N ASN A 231 -5.99 -2.74 3.30
CA ASN A 231 -5.24 -4.00 3.29
C ASN A 231 -4.17 -4.10 4.41
N LYS A 232 -4.43 -3.47 5.56
CA LYS A 232 -3.57 -3.53 6.73
C LYS A 232 -4.34 -4.15 7.89
N GLU A 233 -3.68 -4.99 8.68
CA GLU A 233 -4.19 -5.47 9.97
C GLU A 233 -4.12 -4.40 11.08
N THR A 234 -3.51 -3.25 10.78
CA THR A 234 -3.27 -2.14 11.70
C THR A 234 -4.24 -0.98 11.46
N GLY A 235 -4.34 -0.08 12.44
CA GLY A 235 -5.29 1.05 12.37
C GLY A 235 -6.47 0.95 13.33
N ASN A 236 -6.53 -0.07 14.18
CA ASN A 236 -7.57 -0.21 15.20
C ASN A 236 -7.59 1.00 16.15
N VAL A 237 -8.80 1.44 16.50
CA VAL A 237 -9.07 2.46 17.50
C VAL A 237 -9.89 1.78 18.59
N LEU A 238 -9.30 1.67 19.78
CA LEU A 238 -9.96 1.02 20.91
C LEU A 238 -11.10 1.90 21.47
N PRO A 239 -12.10 1.32 22.15
CA PRO A 239 -13.20 2.04 22.80
C PRO A 239 -12.70 3.20 23.66
N GLY A 240 -13.35 4.36 23.53
CA GLY A 240 -12.97 5.60 24.22
C GLY A 240 -11.65 6.23 23.75
N GLY A 241 -10.91 5.59 22.85
CA GLY A 241 -9.65 6.04 22.33
C GLY A 241 -9.77 6.97 21.12
N ILE A 242 -8.72 7.76 20.90
CA ILE A 242 -8.53 8.57 19.70
C ILE A 242 -7.29 8.05 18.99
N ARG A 243 -7.33 7.97 17.66
CA ARG A 243 -6.15 7.66 16.86
C ARG A 243 -5.88 8.76 15.85
N LYS A 244 -4.60 9.14 15.77
CA LYS A 244 -4.07 10.16 14.87
C LYS A 244 -3.24 9.50 13.78
N TRP A 245 -3.51 9.87 12.53
CA TRP A 245 -2.65 9.56 11.39
C TRP A 245 -2.19 10.84 10.72
N ASN A 246 -0.92 10.85 10.30
CA ASN A 246 -0.36 11.92 9.48
C ASN A 246 -0.08 11.36 8.09
N PHE A 247 -0.55 12.06 7.07
CA PHE A 247 -0.35 11.71 5.68
C PHE A 247 0.33 12.87 4.97
N ASN A 248 1.24 12.55 4.05
CA ASN A 248 1.84 13.53 3.17
C ASN A 248 1.29 13.33 1.75
N TRP A 249 0.87 14.42 1.13
CA TRP A 249 0.58 14.44 -0.31
C TRP A 249 1.61 15.30 -1.02
N ALA A 250 2.22 14.71 -2.05
CA ALA A 250 3.09 15.40 -2.99
C ALA A 250 2.44 15.39 -4.38
N GLY A 251 1.83 16.50 -4.75
CA GLY A 251 1.24 16.70 -6.07
C GLY A 251 2.27 16.98 -7.17
N GLU A 252 1.84 16.86 -8.42
CA GLU A 252 2.68 17.18 -9.56
C GLU A 252 2.97 18.69 -9.66
N LYS A 253 4.23 19.05 -9.91
CA LYS A 253 4.66 20.43 -10.10
C LYS A 253 4.15 20.98 -11.44
N GLY A 254 3.65 22.22 -11.45
CA GLY A 254 3.24 22.88 -12.69
C GLY A 254 2.73 24.31 -12.51
N PHE A 255 2.99 25.17 -13.49
CA PHE A 255 2.56 26.58 -13.48
C PHE A 255 1.04 26.72 -13.40
N PHE A 256 0.30 25.91 -14.16
CA PHE A 256 -1.18 25.97 -14.21
C PHE A 256 -1.86 25.13 -13.12
N ARG A 257 -1.08 24.56 -12.19
CA ARG A 257 -1.59 23.77 -11.06
C ARG A 257 -1.62 24.57 -9.76
N MET A 258 -1.39 25.88 -9.83
CA MET A 258 -1.64 26.78 -8.73
C MET A 258 -3.14 27.03 -8.58
N GLY A 259 -3.61 27.22 -7.36
CA GLY A 259 -5.01 27.51 -7.10
C GLY A 259 -5.49 26.96 -5.75
N ARG A 260 -6.79 27.04 -5.54
CA ARG A 260 -7.46 26.42 -4.39
C ARG A 260 -7.67 24.94 -4.67
N TYR A 261 -7.34 24.12 -3.70
CA TYR A 261 -7.57 22.68 -3.68
C TYR A 261 -8.58 22.34 -2.61
N LYS A 262 -9.29 21.23 -2.82
CA LYS A 262 -10.27 20.65 -1.93
C LYS A 262 -9.78 19.24 -1.58
N ALA A 263 -9.54 18.96 -0.30
CA ALA A 263 -9.30 17.61 0.17
C ALA A 263 -10.54 17.09 0.90
N VAL A 264 -10.99 15.90 0.52
CA VAL A 264 -12.16 15.23 1.09
C VAL A 264 -11.67 13.95 1.75
N LEU A 265 -11.77 13.89 3.06
CA LEU A 265 -11.56 12.68 3.86
C LEU A 265 -12.86 11.90 3.90
N ILE A 266 -12.81 10.63 3.52
CA ILE A 266 -13.93 9.69 3.59
C ILE A 266 -13.42 8.47 4.35
N LEU A 267 -14.05 8.16 5.49
CA LEU A 267 -13.74 6.98 6.29
C LEU A 267 -14.99 6.12 6.45
N SER A 268 -14.83 4.83 6.19
CA SER A 268 -15.81 3.79 6.47
C SER A 268 -15.33 2.91 7.63
N TYR A 269 -16.24 2.49 8.49
CA TYR A 269 -15.93 1.66 9.67
C TYR A 269 -17.13 0.78 10.08
N GLY A 270 -16.92 -0.07 11.08
CA GLY A 270 -17.88 -1.06 11.57
C GLY A 270 -17.88 -2.36 10.77
N GLN A 271 -18.61 -3.37 11.23
CA GLN A 271 -18.75 -4.65 10.55
C GLN A 271 -19.31 -4.43 9.14
N GLN A 272 -18.50 -4.72 8.12
CA GLN A 272 -18.76 -4.50 6.69
C GLN A 272 -18.72 -3.04 6.19
N GLY A 273 -18.16 -2.08 6.96
CA GLY A 273 -18.03 -0.68 6.50
C GLY A 273 -19.37 0.05 6.36
N ARG A 274 -20.37 -0.33 7.16
CA ARG A 274 -21.74 0.21 7.10
C ARG A 274 -21.84 1.67 7.52
N GLU A 275 -20.91 2.14 8.34
CA GLU A 275 -20.87 3.52 8.80
C GLU A 275 -19.85 4.31 7.98
N THR A 276 -20.25 5.47 7.47
CA THR A 276 -19.38 6.37 6.71
C THR A 276 -19.40 7.76 7.32
N VAL A 277 -18.22 8.36 7.47
CA VAL A 277 -18.06 9.75 7.92
C VAL A 277 -17.11 10.48 7.00
N ASP A 278 -17.42 11.74 6.72
CA ASP A 278 -16.62 12.59 5.86
C ASP A 278 -16.29 13.95 6.46
N ARG A 279 -15.17 14.51 6.00
CA ARG A 279 -14.74 15.88 6.29
C ARG A 279 -14.07 16.48 5.07
N THR A 280 -14.39 17.74 4.79
CA THR A 280 -13.75 18.51 3.71
C THR A 280 -12.87 19.60 4.30
N LEU A 281 -11.67 19.77 3.73
CA LEU A 281 -10.80 20.90 4.00
C LEU A 281 -10.37 21.55 2.68
N TYR A 282 -9.93 22.81 2.76
CA TYR A 282 -9.45 23.57 1.61
C TYR A 282 -8.08 24.15 1.90
N PHE A 283 -7.22 24.17 0.89
CA PHE A 283 -5.89 24.76 0.96
C PHE A 283 -5.52 25.37 -0.40
N TRP A 284 -4.47 26.18 -0.42
CA TRP A 284 -3.98 26.85 -1.63
C TRP A 284 -2.59 26.35 -2.00
N VAL A 285 -2.38 26.10 -3.29
CA VAL A 285 -1.06 25.84 -3.85
C VAL A 285 -0.65 27.08 -4.65
N LEU A 286 0.37 27.81 -4.23
CA LEU A 286 0.82 29.04 -4.85
C LEU A 286 2.34 29.08 -5.03
N ASN A 287 2.80 29.14 -6.28
CA ASN A 287 4.22 29.30 -6.56
C ASN A 287 4.61 30.79 -6.60
N PHE A 288 5.12 31.30 -5.47
CA PHE A 288 5.49 32.71 -5.36
C PHE A 288 6.58 33.16 -6.33
N LYS A 289 7.50 32.25 -6.73
CA LYS A 289 8.53 32.58 -7.75
C LYS A 289 7.88 32.88 -9.08
N VAL A 290 6.92 32.03 -9.48
CA VAL A 290 6.14 32.22 -10.69
C VAL A 290 5.34 33.53 -10.63
N LEU A 291 4.62 33.78 -9.54
CA LEU A 291 3.88 35.04 -9.37
C LEU A 291 4.83 36.23 -9.49
N ALA A 292 6.00 36.19 -8.85
CA ALA A 292 6.99 37.25 -8.91
C ALA A 292 7.51 37.48 -10.35
N TYR A 293 7.76 36.43 -11.14
CA TYR A 293 8.13 36.58 -12.56
C TYR A 293 7.01 37.19 -13.39
N VAL A 294 5.75 36.77 -13.18
CA VAL A 294 4.60 37.31 -13.91
C VAL A 294 4.38 38.79 -13.56
N PHE A 295 4.25 39.13 -12.28
CA PHE A 295 4.08 40.52 -11.86
C PHE A 295 5.30 41.39 -12.22
N GLY A 296 6.51 40.86 -12.05
CA GLY A 296 7.74 41.53 -12.46
C GLY A 296 7.76 41.82 -13.97
N SER A 297 7.34 40.88 -14.81
CA SER A 297 7.25 41.06 -16.26
C SER A 297 6.22 42.12 -16.65
N ILE A 298 5.06 42.16 -15.97
CA ILE A 298 4.01 43.15 -16.20
C ILE A 298 4.51 44.55 -15.80
N ILE A 299 5.12 44.69 -14.62
CA ILE A 299 5.69 45.96 -14.16
C ILE A 299 6.78 46.44 -15.13
N PHE A 300 7.68 45.53 -15.52
CA PHE A 300 8.74 45.83 -16.49
C PHE A 300 8.15 46.31 -17.82
N LEU A 301 7.11 45.66 -18.33
CA LEU A 301 6.42 46.06 -19.55
C LEU A 301 5.83 47.47 -19.42
N VAL A 302 5.12 47.76 -18.34
CA VAL A 302 4.51 49.07 -18.10
C VAL A 302 5.58 50.15 -18.06
N LEU A 303 6.69 49.92 -17.33
CA LEU A 303 7.82 50.85 -17.28
C LEU A 303 8.48 51.02 -18.65
N MET A 304 8.61 49.96 -19.43
CA MET A 304 9.14 49.99 -20.79
C MET A 304 8.25 50.82 -21.71
N ILE A 305 6.92 50.66 -21.64
CA ILE A 305 5.95 51.47 -22.40
C ILE A 305 6.08 52.94 -22.01
N ILE A 306 6.08 53.26 -20.71
CA ILE A 306 6.25 54.64 -20.21
C ILE A 306 7.57 55.23 -20.72
N PHE A 307 8.66 54.47 -20.69
CA PHE A 307 9.96 54.89 -21.20
C PHE A 307 9.94 55.18 -22.70
N LEU A 308 9.36 54.29 -23.50
CA LEU A 308 9.25 54.44 -24.95
C LEU A 308 8.38 55.65 -25.34
N VAL A 309 7.25 55.84 -24.65
CA VAL A 309 6.38 57.01 -24.82
C VAL A 309 7.15 58.29 -24.48
N ARG A 310 7.79 58.37 -23.31
CA ARG A 310 8.62 59.53 -22.92
C ARG A 310 9.74 59.80 -23.92
N ARG A 311 10.40 58.76 -24.44
CA ARG A 311 11.45 58.88 -25.45
C ARG A 311 10.91 59.42 -26.77
N SER A 312 9.73 58.97 -27.21
CA SER A 312 9.10 59.46 -28.44
C SER A 312 8.67 60.93 -28.36
N ILE A 313 8.09 61.34 -27.21
CA ILE A 313 7.69 62.73 -26.95
C ILE A 313 8.90 63.65 -26.92
N LYS A 314 9.98 63.29 -26.20
CA LYS A 314 11.22 64.09 -26.17
C LYS A 314 11.80 64.32 -27.58
N LYS A 315 11.83 63.28 -28.42
CA LYS A 315 12.29 63.40 -29.81
C LYS A 315 11.40 64.32 -30.65
N ALA A 316 10.08 64.26 -30.44
CA ALA A 316 9.15 65.15 -31.14
C ALA A 316 9.34 66.62 -30.72
N ILE A 317 9.53 66.88 -29.42
CA ILE A 317 9.75 68.23 -28.88
C ILE A 317 11.04 68.86 -29.42
N ILE A 318 12.15 68.12 -29.43
CA ILE A 318 13.43 68.60 -29.98
C ILE A 318 13.29 68.98 -31.46
N GLN A 319 12.61 68.14 -32.26
CA GLN A 319 12.36 68.46 -33.66
C GLN A 319 11.44 69.67 -33.85
N THR A 320 10.40 69.83 -33.04
CA THR A 320 9.59 71.06 -33.07
C THR A 320 10.43 72.29 -32.73
N GLN A 321 11.34 72.20 -31.75
CA GLN A 321 12.23 73.32 -31.38
C GLN A 321 13.23 73.65 -32.51
N GLU A 322 13.89 72.65 -33.09
CA GLU A 322 14.79 72.85 -34.24
C GLU A 322 14.05 73.48 -35.43
N ASN A 323 12.82 73.06 -35.70
CA ASN A 323 11.99 73.62 -36.76
C ASN A 323 11.54 75.05 -36.44
N ILE A 324 11.20 75.37 -35.19
CA ILE A 324 10.85 76.74 -34.76
C ILE A 324 12.07 77.66 -34.89
N ILE A 325 13.27 77.18 -34.53
CA ILE A 325 14.53 77.92 -34.70
C ILE A 325 14.84 78.15 -36.19
N GLN A 326 14.61 77.15 -37.06
CA GLN A 326 14.71 77.28 -38.52
C GLN A 326 13.70 78.29 -39.09
N LEU A 327 12.45 78.27 -38.58
CA LEU A 327 11.40 79.23 -38.95
C LEU A 327 11.73 80.66 -38.50
N GLN A 328 12.37 80.84 -37.35
CA GLN A 328 12.84 82.15 -36.89
C GLN A 328 13.99 82.66 -37.76
N LYS A 329 14.95 81.81 -38.16
CA LYS A 329 16.03 82.16 -39.09
C LYS A 329 15.56 82.50 -40.51
N THR A 330 14.43 81.95 -40.95
CA THR A 330 13.83 82.23 -42.27
C THR A 330 12.81 83.37 -42.24
N LYS A 331 12.31 83.79 -41.07
CA LYS A 331 11.54 85.04 -40.95
C LYS A 331 12.38 86.30 -41.19
N ASP A 332 13.70 86.20 -41.03
CA ASP A 332 14.67 87.26 -41.36
C ASP A 332 15.06 87.24 -42.87
N GLY A 333 14.46 86.37 -43.68
CA GLY A 333 14.70 86.28 -45.12
C GLY A 333 13.63 85.47 -45.85
N ASP A 334 12.75 86.17 -46.56
CA ASP A 334 11.58 85.71 -47.34
C ASP A 334 11.62 84.24 -47.86
N LYS A 335 10.72 83.37 -47.33
CA LYS A 335 9.95 82.33 -48.07
C LYS A 335 9.03 81.48 -47.15
N PRO A 336 7.86 80.99 -47.63
CA PRO A 336 6.87 80.31 -46.78
C PRO A 336 7.14 78.79 -46.63
N VAL A 337 6.87 78.24 -45.43
CA VAL A 337 7.06 76.82 -45.09
C VAL A 337 5.78 75.99 -45.30
N LYS A 338 5.90 74.82 -45.95
CA LYS A 338 4.81 73.88 -46.23
C LYS A 338 4.39 73.05 -45.00
N ILE A 339 3.13 73.18 -44.58
CA ILE A 339 2.53 72.54 -43.39
C ILE A 339 2.33 71.01 -43.53
N LYS A 340 2.45 70.42 -44.73
CA LYS A 340 2.17 68.99 -44.98
C LYS A 340 3.06 67.98 -44.23
N GLN A 341 4.27 68.36 -43.81
CA GLN A 341 5.21 67.42 -43.16
C GLN A 341 4.88 67.10 -41.69
N TYR A 342 4.03 67.89 -41.02
CA TYR A 342 3.68 67.65 -39.61
C TYR A 342 2.68 66.50 -39.42
N GLN A 343 1.67 66.40 -40.29
CA GLN A 343 0.64 65.36 -40.16
C GLN A 343 1.16 63.95 -40.50
N GLU A 344 2.13 63.83 -41.40
CA GLU A 344 2.73 62.52 -41.74
C GLU A 344 3.62 61.97 -40.61
N LYS A 345 4.31 62.84 -39.86
CA LYS A 345 5.19 62.43 -38.74
C LYS A 345 4.41 62.02 -37.49
N GLN A 346 3.29 62.68 -37.18
CA GLN A 346 2.40 62.28 -36.08
C GLN A 346 1.74 60.91 -36.36
N LYS A 347 1.38 60.62 -37.61
CA LYS A 347 0.94 59.28 -38.06
C LYS A 347 2.01 58.20 -37.81
N ARG A 348 3.30 58.52 -37.92
CA ARG A 348 4.41 57.56 -37.69
C ARG A 348 4.59 57.20 -36.21
N GLY A 349 4.39 58.15 -35.30
CA GLY A 349 4.43 57.91 -33.84
C GLY A 349 3.31 56.96 -33.37
N ASN A 350 2.07 57.20 -33.83
CA ASN A 350 0.96 56.29 -33.54
C ASN A 350 1.17 54.90 -34.12
N LYS A 351 1.77 54.78 -35.32
CA LYS A 351 2.12 53.48 -35.91
C LYS A 351 3.14 52.70 -35.07
N MET A 352 4.13 53.37 -34.45
CA MET A 352 5.10 52.69 -33.57
C MET A 352 4.45 52.21 -32.26
N ILE A 353 3.54 52.98 -31.68
CA ILE A 353 2.81 52.55 -30.47
C ILE A 353 1.91 51.35 -30.81
N ILE A 354 1.17 51.42 -31.91
CA ILE A 354 0.34 50.32 -32.41
C ILE A 354 1.20 49.08 -32.70
N PHE A 355 2.39 49.25 -33.29
CA PHE A 355 3.31 48.15 -33.56
C PHE A 355 3.82 47.48 -32.27
N VAL A 356 4.16 48.25 -31.24
CA VAL A 356 4.60 47.69 -29.94
C VAL A 356 3.47 46.92 -29.26
N VAL A 357 2.24 47.42 -29.31
CA VAL A 357 1.07 46.71 -28.77
C VAL A 357 0.81 45.42 -29.55
N ILE A 358 0.89 45.46 -30.88
CA ILE A 358 0.72 44.26 -31.73
C ILE A 358 1.81 43.23 -31.45
N VAL A 359 3.07 43.65 -31.37
CA VAL A 359 4.19 42.74 -31.03
C VAL A 359 4.01 42.14 -29.65
N PHE A 360 3.46 42.88 -28.68
CA PHE A 360 3.19 42.35 -27.35
C PHE A 360 2.02 41.35 -27.33
N VAL A 361 0.94 41.62 -28.07
CA VAL A 361 -0.17 40.67 -28.25
C VAL A 361 0.31 39.41 -28.97
N ILE A 362 1.18 39.55 -29.98
CA ILE A 362 1.80 38.41 -30.67
C ILE A 362 2.77 37.67 -29.75
N PHE A 363 3.48 38.36 -28.85
CA PHE A 363 4.38 37.72 -27.89
C PHE A 363 3.60 36.92 -26.84
N ILE A 364 2.52 37.49 -26.27
CA ILE A 364 1.63 36.76 -25.35
C ILE A 364 0.97 35.59 -26.09
N GLY A 365 0.41 35.83 -27.28
CA GLY A 365 -0.19 34.79 -28.11
C GLY A 365 0.82 33.71 -28.53
N GLY A 366 2.07 34.09 -28.78
CA GLY A 366 3.17 33.21 -29.11
C GLY A 366 3.62 32.35 -27.92
N VAL A 367 3.71 32.93 -26.73
CA VAL A 367 3.95 32.17 -25.49
C VAL A 367 2.81 31.17 -25.24
N PHE A 368 1.56 31.59 -25.48
CA PHE A 368 0.39 30.70 -25.37
C PHE A 368 0.40 29.58 -26.42
N ALA A 369 0.73 29.90 -27.68
CA ALA A 369 0.77 28.94 -28.78
C ALA A 369 1.93 27.96 -28.67
N VAL A 370 3.14 28.43 -28.32
CA VAL A 370 4.31 27.58 -28.08
C VAL A 370 4.05 26.63 -26.92
N ASN A 371 3.36 27.06 -25.85
CA ASN A 371 3.00 26.19 -24.75
C ASN A 371 1.94 25.14 -25.14
N ASN A 372 0.95 25.51 -25.97
CA ASN A 372 -0.04 24.55 -26.48
C ASN A 372 0.62 23.49 -27.38
N ILE A 373 1.63 23.89 -28.17
CA ILE A 373 2.43 22.98 -29.01
C ILE A 373 3.36 22.11 -28.14
N ILE A 374 3.96 22.64 -27.07
CA ILE A 374 4.79 21.85 -26.14
C ILE A 374 3.96 20.81 -25.38
N ASN A 375 2.74 21.15 -24.97
CA ASN A 375 1.82 20.20 -24.34
C ASN A 375 1.40 19.10 -25.34
N LYS A 376 0.97 19.47 -26.55
CA LYS A 376 0.68 18.49 -27.61
C LYS A 376 1.88 17.61 -27.96
N ASN A 377 3.09 18.17 -28.01
CA ASN A 377 4.30 17.39 -28.32
C ASN A 377 4.75 16.49 -27.16
N LYS A 378 4.39 16.78 -25.91
CA LYS A 378 4.57 15.85 -24.79
C LYS A 378 3.56 14.71 -24.87
N ASP A 379 2.30 15.00 -25.20
CA ASP A 379 1.28 13.98 -25.43
C ASP A 379 1.68 13.07 -26.61
N ILE A 380 2.23 13.64 -27.69
CA ILE A 380 2.75 12.89 -28.84
C ILE A 380 4.01 12.09 -28.47
N LYS A 381 4.91 12.61 -27.62
CA LYS A 381 6.07 11.85 -27.13
C LYS A 381 5.69 10.71 -26.19
N VAL A 382 4.60 10.87 -25.42
CA VAL A 382 4.02 9.79 -24.59
C VAL A 382 3.40 8.73 -25.51
N LEU A 383 2.63 9.14 -26.52
CA LEU A 383 2.05 8.24 -27.53
C LEU A 383 3.10 7.57 -28.45
N GLN A 384 4.21 8.24 -28.74
CA GLN A 384 5.35 7.66 -29.46
C GLN A 384 6.18 6.75 -28.55
N LYS A 385 6.26 7.02 -27.23
CA LYS A 385 6.91 6.10 -26.29
C LYS A 385 6.08 4.83 -26.06
N GLU A 386 4.75 4.93 -26.14
CA GLU A 386 3.86 3.76 -26.22
C GLU A 386 3.99 3.01 -27.56
N LYS A 387 4.02 3.72 -28.70
CA LYS A 387 4.13 3.07 -30.02
C LYS A 387 5.50 2.47 -30.35
N THR A 388 6.61 3.09 -29.91
CA THR A 388 7.96 2.60 -30.21
C THR A 388 8.38 1.42 -29.31
N ASN A 389 7.64 1.14 -28.23
CA ASN A 389 7.83 -0.06 -27.41
C ASN A 389 7.12 -1.31 -27.97
N THR A 390 6.48 -1.23 -29.14
CA THR A 390 5.67 -2.34 -29.68
C THR A 390 6.26 -3.04 -30.91
N ASP A 391 7.42 -2.65 -31.45
CA ASP A 391 7.97 -3.32 -32.66
C ASP A 391 9.51 -3.41 -32.71
N LEU A 392 10.00 -4.66 -32.64
CA LEU A 392 11.30 -5.22 -33.12
C LEU A 392 12.53 -5.21 -32.17
N PRO A 393 13.51 -6.13 -32.33
CA PRO A 393 13.57 -7.46 -31.70
C PRO A 393 14.77 -7.60 -30.72
N GLU A 394 14.63 -8.34 -29.63
CA GLU A 394 15.73 -8.57 -28.68
C GLU A 394 16.72 -9.62 -29.20
N GLU A 395 17.98 -9.20 -29.34
CA GLU A 395 19.16 -10.04 -29.55
C GLU A 395 19.75 -10.43 -28.18
N LYS A 396 20.09 -11.72 -28.08
CA LYS A 396 20.54 -12.45 -26.89
C LYS A 396 21.80 -11.86 -26.23
N MET A 397 21.82 -11.84 -24.89
CA MET A 397 22.98 -12.30 -24.11
C MET A 397 22.49 -13.19 -22.96
N GLU A 398 23.11 -14.35 -22.87
CA GLU A 398 22.85 -15.47 -21.96
C GLU A 398 23.47 -15.29 -20.56
N GLU A 399 23.06 -16.21 -19.68
CA GLU A 399 23.47 -16.55 -18.30
C GLU A 399 22.49 -16.01 -17.23
N GLU A 400 21.84 -16.83 -16.38
CA GLU A 400 21.84 -18.27 -16.13
C GLU A 400 20.56 -18.60 -15.33
N GLY A 401 20.12 -19.86 -15.37
CA GLY A 401 18.74 -20.32 -15.14
C GLY A 401 18.15 -20.24 -13.72
N ASP A 402 16.82 -20.33 -13.65
CA ASP A 402 16.11 -21.52 -13.14
C ASP A 402 14.62 -21.47 -13.54
N ASP A 403 14.02 -22.64 -13.65
CA ASP A 403 12.95 -23.07 -14.55
C ASP A 403 11.50 -22.76 -14.08
N SER A 404 10.61 -22.91 -15.07
CA SER A 404 9.26 -22.41 -15.31
C SER A 404 8.10 -22.93 -14.46
N SER A 405 6.96 -22.23 -14.56
CA SER A 405 5.69 -22.88 -14.90
C SER A 405 4.80 -21.96 -15.75
N ASP A 406 4.49 -22.42 -16.96
CA ASP A 406 3.65 -21.78 -17.97
C ASP A 406 2.15 -21.82 -17.62
N ILE A 407 1.45 -20.74 -17.98
CA ILE A 407 0.00 -20.58 -17.89
C ILE A 407 -0.61 -20.88 -19.27
N MET A 408 -1.47 -21.91 -19.36
CA MET A 408 -2.41 -22.07 -20.49
C MET A 408 -3.75 -21.41 -20.14
N ILE A 409 -4.19 -20.48 -20.99
CA ILE A 409 -5.56 -19.96 -21.02
C ILE A 409 -6.29 -20.66 -22.16
N VAL A 410 -7.40 -21.34 -21.85
CA VAL A 410 -8.35 -21.91 -22.83
C VAL A 410 -9.64 -21.11 -22.73
N ASP A 411 -10.00 -20.40 -23.81
CA ASP A 411 -11.31 -19.76 -23.98
C ASP A 411 -12.36 -20.83 -24.33
N ILE A 412 -13.44 -20.90 -23.54
CA ILE A 412 -14.59 -21.79 -23.78
C ILE A 412 -15.82 -20.92 -24.03
N ASP A 413 -16.06 -20.57 -25.29
CA ASP A 413 -17.31 -19.95 -25.74
C ASP A 413 -17.89 -20.63 -27.01
N GLU A 414 -17.43 -21.84 -27.35
CA GLU A 414 -17.88 -22.57 -28.55
C GLU A 414 -18.58 -23.91 -28.28
N ILE A 415 -19.24 -24.08 -27.14
CA ILE A 415 -20.09 -25.27 -26.91
C ILE A 415 -21.33 -24.90 -26.10
N LEU A 416 -22.25 -24.12 -26.68
CA LEU A 416 -23.67 -24.18 -26.29
C LEU A 416 -24.58 -23.49 -27.31
N ASN A 417 -24.71 -24.06 -28.52
CA ASN A 417 -25.92 -23.86 -29.31
C ASN A 417 -26.03 -24.86 -30.46
N LYS A 418 -26.84 -25.90 -30.26
CA LYS A 418 -27.82 -26.40 -31.22
C LYS A 418 -28.34 -27.75 -30.72
N ASP A 419 -29.54 -27.71 -30.17
CA ASP A 419 -30.48 -28.80 -30.35
C ASP A 419 -31.83 -28.25 -30.76
N THR A 420 -32.53 -29.05 -31.57
CA THR A 420 -33.86 -28.87 -32.16
C THR A 420 -33.89 -28.21 -33.54
N GLN A 421 -33.95 -29.04 -34.59
CA GLN A 421 -35.14 -29.20 -35.42
C GLN A 421 -35.07 -30.55 -36.18
N VAL A 422 -36.21 -31.22 -36.11
CA VAL A 422 -36.64 -32.51 -36.68
C VAL A 422 -36.44 -32.61 -38.19
N GLU A 423 -36.08 -33.80 -38.72
CA GLU A 423 -36.92 -34.59 -39.66
C GLU A 423 -36.16 -35.80 -40.28
N ASN A 424 -36.79 -37.00 -40.17
CA ASN A 424 -36.79 -38.21 -41.05
C ASN A 424 -35.45 -38.79 -41.60
N GLN A 425 -35.20 -40.09 -41.72
CA GLN A 425 -36.01 -41.32 -41.68
C GLN A 425 -35.03 -42.53 -41.73
N GLU A 426 -35.45 -43.62 -41.06
CA GLU A 426 -35.23 -45.05 -41.38
C GLU A 426 -33.85 -45.75 -41.36
N LYS A 427 -33.85 -46.83 -40.56
CA LYS A 427 -33.36 -48.22 -40.84
C LYS A 427 -31.84 -48.43 -40.91
N ASP A 428 -31.24 -49.53 -40.45
CA ASP A 428 -31.69 -50.79 -39.84
C ASP A 428 -30.40 -51.53 -39.42
N ILE A 429 -30.48 -52.35 -38.36
CA ILE A 429 -29.91 -53.70 -38.25
C ILE A 429 -28.40 -53.91 -37.98
N ASP A 430 -28.19 -54.49 -36.79
CA ASP A 430 -27.40 -55.67 -36.37
C ASP A 430 -25.87 -55.82 -36.47
N ASP A 431 -25.38 -56.27 -35.31
CA ASP A 431 -24.56 -57.45 -35.03
C ASP A 431 -23.02 -57.47 -35.20
N LYS A 432 -22.45 -57.95 -34.07
CA LYS A 432 -21.38 -58.96 -33.91
C LYS A 432 -19.91 -58.54 -34.01
N LYS A 433 -19.29 -58.58 -32.81
CA LYS A 433 -18.17 -59.47 -32.40
C LYS A 433 -17.37 -60.12 -33.53
N SER A 434 -16.05 -59.95 -33.50
CA SER A 434 -15.10 -60.98 -33.04
C SER A 434 -13.63 -60.55 -33.20
N ASP A 435 -12.85 -60.96 -32.20
CA ASP A 435 -11.40 -61.12 -32.06
C ASP A 435 -10.55 -61.28 -33.33
N ASP A 436 -9.32 -60.73 -33.33
CA ASP A 436 -8.09 -61.53 -33.41
C ASP A 436 -6.80 -60.70 -33.18
N ASN A 437 -5.86 -61.33 -32.46
CA ASN A 437 -4.52 -60.84 -32.13
C ASN A 437 -3.53 -61.05 -33.29
N ILE A 438 -2.69 -60.06 -33.61
CA ILE A 438 -1.34 -60.27 -34.19
C ILE A 438 -0.37 -59.26 -33.55
N GLU A 439 0.77 -59.79 -33.11
CA GLU A 439 1.86 -59.11 -32.41
C GLU A 439 3.07 -58.90 -33.35
N ILE A 440 3.91 -57.91 -33.00
CA ILE A 440 5.37 -57.77 -33.20
C ILE A 440 5.88 -56.54 -34.02
N GLN A 441 6.44 -55.62 -33.21
CA GLN A 441 7.64 -54.76 -33.35
C GLN A 441 7.64 -53.47 -34.17
N GLY A 442 7.89 -52.39 -33.44
CA GLY A 442 8.44 -51.12 -33.91
C GLY A 442 8.51 -50.11 -32.76
N ASP A 443 9.63 -50.09 -32.05
CA ASP A 443 9.94 -49.17 -30.94
C ASP A 443 9.73 -47.69 -31.30
N ALA A 444 8.95 -46.97 -30.48
CA ALA A 444 9.14 -45.54 -30.22
C ALA A 444 8.38 -45.12 -28.95
N GLN A 445 9.12 -45.14 -27.84
CA GLN A 445 8.95 -44.32 -26.63
C GLN A 445 7.58 -44.28 -25.96
N GLU A 446 7.46 -45.12 -24.93
CA GLU A 446 6.57 -44.93 -23.78
C GLU A 446 6.65 -43.50 -23.24
N LYS A 447 5.58 -42.71 -23.45
CA LYS A 447 5.09 -41.83 -22.38
C LYS A 447 4.16 -42.67 -21.54
N LYS A 448 4.63 -43.09 -20.36
CA LYS A 448 3.75 -43.54 -19.27
C LYS A 448 2.72 -42.44 -19.02
N GLU A 449 1.48 -42.67 -19.41
CA GLU A 449 0.35 -42.06 -18.71
C GLU A 449 0.37 -42.64 -17.30
N GLU A 450 1.01 -41.93 -16.39
CA GLU A 450 0.85 -42.17 -14.97
C GLU A 450 -0.62 -41.87 -14.64
N LYS A 451 -1.43 -42.92 -14.51
CA LYS A 451 -2.79 -42.81 -13.93
C LYS A 451 -2.62 -42.39 -12.48
N GLU A 452 -2.46 -41.08 -12.24
CA GLU A 452 -2.46 -40.50 -10.90
C GLU A 452 -3.74 -40.91 -10.19
N LYS A 453 -3.55 -41.58 -9.04
CA LYS A 453 -4.60 -42.22 -8.26
C LYS A 453 -5.39 -41.15 -7.49
N ILE A 454 -6.72 -41.17 -7.58
CA ILE A 454 -7.58 -40.33 -6.72
C ILE A 454 -7.43 -40.81 -5.27
N ASP A 455 -6.79 -39.98 -4.43
CA ASP A 455 -6.65 -40.25 -3.00
C ASP A 455 -7.81 -39.61 -2.23
N LYS A 456 -8.73 -40.45 -1.71
CA LYS A 456 -9.83 -40.01 -0.85
C LYS A 456 -9.47 -39.93 0.64
N ASP A 457 -8.27 -40.42 1.00
CA ASP A 457 -7.74 -40.37 2.36
C ASP A 457 -6.80 -39.18 2.56
N VAL A 458 -6.64 -38.32 1.54
CA VAL A 458 -5.88 -37.06 1.64
C VAL A 458 -6.46 -36.13 2.70
N SER A 459 -5.57 -35.41 3.40
CA SER A 459 -5.94 -34.36 4.36
C SER A 459 -6.51 -33.15 3.62
N ILE A 460 -7.72 -32.71 3.99
CA ILE A 460 -8.39 -31.56 3.40
C ILE A 460 -8.72 -30.55 4.50
N GLN A 461 -8.23 -29.32 4.36
CA GLN A 461 -8.59 -28.20 5.21
C GLN A 461 -9.63 -27.31 4.51
N VAL A 462 -10.82 -27.19 5.09
CA VAL A 462 -11.91 -26.34 4.60
C VAL A 462 -11.94 -25.05 5.42
N LEU A 463 -11.62 -23.93 4.79
CA LEU A 463 -11.54 -22.62 5.41
C LEU A 463 -12.69 -21.73 4.96
N ASN A 464 -13.36 -21.08 5.90
CA ASN A 464 -14.37 -20.08 5.58
C ASN A 464 -13.70 -18.78 5.13
N GLY A 465 -13.75 -18.47 3.84
CA GLY A 465 -13.32 -17.20 3.26
C GLY A 465 -14.48 -16.27 2.86
N SER A 466 -15.73 -16.70 3.04
CA SER A 466 -16.94 -15.95 2.67
C SER A 466 -17.37 -14.95 3.75
N GLY A 467 -17.08 -15.27 5.01
CA GLY A 467 -17.55 -14.56 6.20
C GLY A 467 -18.96 -14.97 6.66
N GLU A 468 -19.62 -15.89 5.96
CA GLU A 468 -20.92 -16.44 6.34
C GLU A 468 -20.77 -17.57 7.36
N SER A 469 -21.59 -17.55 8.41
CA SER A 469 -21.50 -18.53 9.50
C SER A 469 -21.88 -19.94 9.03
N GLY A 470 -21.08 -20.93 9.38
CA GLY A 470 -21.36 -22.35 9.11
C GLY A 470 -20.97 -22.86 7.72
N VAL A 471 -20.59 -21.99 6.78
CA VAL A 471 -20.30 -22.37 5.39
C VAL A 471 -19.18 -23.42 5.25
N ALA A 472 -18.09 -23.30 6.01
CA ALA A 472 -17.03 -24.31 6.01
C ALA A 472 -17.50 -25.68 6.55
N GLY A 473 -18.45 -25.68 7.49
CA GLY A 473 -19.09 -26.90 7.97
C GLY A 473 -19.95 -27.57 6.90
N THR A 474 -20.77 -26.78 6.20
CA THR A 474 -21.58 -27.27 5.07
C THR A 474 -20.73 -27.90 3.98
N VAL A 475 -19.63 -27.24 3.58
CA VAL A 475 -18.70 -27.77 2.59
C VAL A 475 -18.02 -29.05 3.09
N ALA A 476 -17.60 -29.10 4.36
CA ALA A 476 -17.03 -30.30 4.94
C ALA A 476 -18.02 -31.49 4.91
N ASP A 477 -19.31 -31.25 5.13
CA ASP A 477 -20.31 -32.32 5.08
C ASP A 477 -20.60 -32.81 3.65
N ILE A 478 -20.54 -31.93 2.64
CA ILE A 478 -20.58 -32.31 1.22
C ILE A 478 -19.39 -33.22 0.88
N LEU A 479 -18.19 -32.87 1.34
CA LEU A 479 -16.98 -33.66 1.09
C LEU A 479 -17.03 -35.03 1.79
N LYS A 480 -17.50 -35.08 3.04
CA LYS A 480 -17.72 -36.36 3.74
C LYS A 480 -18.72 -37.25 3.00
N THR A 481 -19.82 -36.68 2.51
CA THR A 481 -20.85 -37.39 1.75
C THR A 481 -20.28 -37.96 0.43
N SER A 482 -19.33 -37.26 -0.18
CA SER A 482 -18.59 -37.70 -1.37
C SER A 482 -17.47 -38.72 -1.11
N GLY A 483 -17.27 -39.11 0.16
CA GLY A 483 -16.38 -40.19 0.59
C GLY A 483 -14.97 -39.78 1.00
N PHE A 484 -14.72 -38.48 1.22
CA PHE A 484 -13.46 -37.99 1.81
C PHE A 484 -13.47 -38.14 3.33
N LYS A 485 -12.37 -38.60 3.93
CA LYS A 485 -12.36 -38.96 5.36
C LYS A 485 -11.67 -37.94 6.27
N ASN A 486 -10.58 -37.34 5.82
CA ASN A 486 -9.71 -36.50 6.66
C ASN A 486 -9.98 -35.01 6.43
N ILE A 487 -11.08 -34.49 6.98
CA ILE A 487 -11.52 -33.10 6.75
C ILE A 487 -11.47 -32.27 8.03
N TYR A 488 -10.84 -31.10 7.96
CA TYR A 488 -10.72 -30.13 9.06
C TYR A 488 -11.33 -28.80 8.66
N THR A 489 -12.14 -28.20 9.53
CA THR A 489 -12.77 -26.89 9.26
C THR A 489 -12.10 -25.76 10.03
N GLY A 490 -12.00 -24.58 9.42
CA GLY A 490 -11.48 -23.37 10.06
C GLY A 490 -11.95 -22.09 9.37
N ASN A 491 -11.35 -20.96 9.75
CA ASN A 491 -11.53 -19.69 9.07
C ASN A 491 -10.29 -19.37 8.24
N ALA A 492 -10.49 -18.78 7.06
CA ALA A 492 -9.37 -18.24 6.28
C ALA A 492 -8.76 -17.02 6.99
N SER A 493 -7.56 -16.61 6.58
CA SER A 493 -6.88 -15.43 7.12
C SER A 493 -7.63 -14.12 6.86
N ASP A 494 -8.49 -14.11 5.83
CA ASP A 494 -9.40 -13.01 5.50
C ASP A 494 -10.73 -13.56 4.93
N PHE A 495 -11.76 -12.71 4.89
CA PHE A 495 -13.10 -13.06 4.41
C PHE A 495 -13.46 -12.36 3.08
N ASN A 496 -12.47 -11.98 2.30
CA ASN A 496 -12.64 -11.25 1.04
C ASN A 496 -12.60 -12.17 -0.19
N HIS A 497 -12.74 -13.48 0.01
CA HIS A 497 -12.77 -14.45 -1.08
C HIS A 497 -14.12 -14.38 -1.80
N ASN A 498 -14.14 -13.72 -2.96
CA ASN A 498 -15.36 -13.67 -3.80
C ASN A 498 -15.61 -14.97 -4.57
N ILE A 499 -14.58 -15.80 -4.74
CA ILE A 499 -14.59 -17.04 -5.53
C ILE A 499 -13.99 -18.15 -4.66
N THR A 500 -14.55 -19.36 -4.73
CA THR A 500 -14.05 -20.54 -4.02
C THR A 500 -12.73 -20.99 -4.63
N LEU A 501 -11.71 -21.18 -3.79
CA LEU A 501 -10.34 -21.46 -4.19
C LEU A 501 -9.90 -22.80 -3.60
N ILE A 502 -9.40 -23.70 -4.43
CA ILE A 502 -8.78 -24.96 -3.99
C ILE A 502 -7.29 -24.89 -4.27
N ARG A 503 -6.49 -24.91 -3.19
CA ARG A 503 -5.05 -25.05 -3.26
C ARG A 503 -4.65 -26.51 -3.17
N HIS A 504 -3.78 -26.95 -4.07
CA HIS A 504 -3.35 -28.34 -4.17
C HIS A 504 -1.86 -28.47 -4.48
N THR A 505 -1.27 -29.60 -4.09
CA THR A 505 0.07 -30.01 -4.54
C THR A 505 -0.01 -30.63 -5.94
N LYS A 506 1.15 -30.84 -6.59
CA LYS A 506 1.21 -31.51 -7.90
C LYS A 506 0.62 -32.93 -7.86
N GLU A 507 0.80 -33.64 -6.75
CA GLU A 507 0.32 -35.02 -6.57
C GLU A 507 -1.21 -35.12 -6.36
N ASN A 508 -1.87 -34.01 -6.01
CA ASN A 508 -3.30 -33.99 -5.63
C ASN A 508 -4.20 -33.31 -6.67
N VAL A 509 -3.70 -33.03 -7.87
CA VAL A 509 -4.42 -32.29 -8.93
C VAL A 509 -5.76 -32.98 -9.27
N LYS A 510 -5.76 -34.30 -9.48
CA LYS A 510 -6.99 -35.05 -9.81
C LYS A 510 -8.02 -35.05 -8.68
N THR A 511 -7.56 -35.05 -7.43
CA THR A 511 -8.44 -34.93 -6.26
C THR A 511 -9.01 -33.52 -6.16
N ALA A 512 -8.22 -32.49 -6.45
CA ALA A 512 -8.67 -31.10 -6.49
C ALA A 512 -9.73 -30.86 -7.58
N GLU A 513 -9.52 -31.42 -8.78
CA GLU A 513 -10.50 -31.40 -9.89
C GLU A 513 -11.80 -32.11 -9.51
N LEU A 514 -11.71 -33.27 -8.85
CA LEU A 514 -12.89 -33.99 -8.36
C LEU A 514 -13.68 -33.16 -7.35
N ILE A 515 -12.98 -32.51 -6.41
CA ILE A 515 -13.60 -31.64 -5.41
C ILE A 515 -14.22 -30.40 -6.09
N ALA A 516 -13.54 -29.78 -7.04
CA ALA A 516 -14.07 -28.66 -7.81
C ALA A 516 -15.38 -29.03 -8.52
N ASN A 517 -15.47 -30.23 -9.10
CA ASN A 517 -16.68 -30.73 -9.77
C ASN A 517 -17.86 -31.02 -8.82
N LEU A 518 -17.63 -31.14 -7.51
CA LEU A 518 -18.70 -31.22 -6.52
C LEU A 518 -19.35 -29.85 -6.26
N PHE A 519 -18.69 -28.77 -6.67
CA PHE A 519 -19.16 -27.40 -6.56
C PHE A 519 -19.54 -26.88 -7.95
N SER A 520 -20.46 -25.93 -8.04
CA SER A 520 -20.79 -25.30 -9.34
C SER A 520 -19.57 -24.56 -9.92
N ASN A 521 -19.52 -24.42 -11.26
CA ASN A 521 -18.43 -23.98 -12.16
C ASN A 521 -17.57 -22.73 -11.81
N ILE A 522 -17.67 -22.13 -10.62
CA ILE A 522 -16.94 -20.93 -10.19
C ILE A 522 -15.85 -21.30 -9.18
N VAL A 523 -15.07 -22.36 -9.43
CA VAL A 523 -13.96 -22.76 -8.55
C VAL A 523 -12.63 -22.47 -9.22
N LYS A 524 -11.73 -21.78 -8.53
CA LYS A 524 -10.35 -21.56 -8.96
C LYS A 524 -9.44 -22.64 -8.35
N LEU A 525 -8.59 -23.25 -9.18
CA LEU A 525 -7.51 -24.15 -8.73
C LEU A 525 -6.19 -23.39 -8.68
N GLU A 526 -5.40 -23.58 -7.62
CA GLU A 526 -4.08 -22.95 -7.44
C GLU A 526 -3.06 -23.97 -6.95
N LEU A 527 -1.92 -24.07 -7.65
CA LEU A 527 -0.79 -24.89 -7.20
C LEU A 527 -0.12 -24.22 -6.01
N PHE A 528 0.07 -24.97 -4.92
CA PHE A 528 0.73 -24.48 -3.72
C PHE A 528 1.65 -25.56 -3.14
N ASP A 529 2.92 -25.22 -2.94
CA ASP A 529 3.95 -26.13 -2.42
C ASP A 529 3.98 -26.07 -0.89
N ASN A 530 2.99 -26.70 -0.27
CA ASN A 530 2.94 -26.91 1.17
C ASN A 530 2.78 -28.41 1.45
N GLN A 531 3.54 -28.91 2.40
CA GLN A 531 3.58 -30.33 2.69
C GLN A 531 2.32 -30.73 3.47
N ASP A 532 1.62 -31.74 2.92
CA ASP A 532 0.56 -32.55 3.53
C ASP A 532 -0.92 -32.07 3.41
N GLY A 533 -1.40 -31.77 2.19
CA GLY A 533 -2.84 -31.87 1.89
C GLY A 533 -3.41 -30.90 0.84
N LEU A 534 -4.75 -30.82 0.77
CA LEU A 534 -5.49 -29.80 0.02
C LEU A 534 -6.09 -28.75 0.95
N VAL A 535 -6.20 -27.51 0.48
CA VAL A 535 -6.89 -26.43 1.19
C VAL A 535 -8.02 -25.89 0.33
N VAL A 536 -9.26 -25.98 0.81
CA VAL A 536 -10.46 -25.42 0.19
C VAL A 536 -10.83 -24.15 0.92
N ILE A 537 -10.67 -22.99 0.28
CA ILE A 537 -11.11 -21.69 0.81
C ILE A 537 -12.44 -21.34 0.17
N VAL A 538 -13.51 -21.38 0.97
CA VAL A 538 -14.87 -21.19 0.49
C VAL A 538 -15.16 -19.70 0.32
N GLY A 539 -15.51 -19.29 -0.90
CA GLY A 539 -15.80 -17.89 -1.24
C GLY A 539 -17.29 -17.54 -1.13
N LYS A 540 -17.62 -16.27 -1.39
CA LYS A 540 -18.99 -15.72 -1.37
C LYS A 540 -19.88 -16.21 -2.53
N ASP A 541 -19.27 -16.85 -3.52
CA ASP A 541 -19.92 -17.54 -4.63
C ASP A 541 -20.61 -18.84 -4.19
N PHE A 542 -20.18 -19.42 -3.07
CA PHE A 542 -20.75 -20.63 -2.51
C PHE A 542 -22.07 -20.32 -1.78
N LYS A 543 -23.19 -20.89 -2.24
CA LYS A 543 -24.55 -20.64 -1.71
C LYS A 543 -25.30 -21.92 -1.40
#